data_AF-A0A1B9NFJ1-F1
#
_entry.id   AF-A0A1B9NFJ1-F1
#
_cell.length_a   1.000
_cell.length_b   1.000
_cell.length_c   1.000
_cell.angle_alpha   90.00
_cell.angle_beta   90.00
_cell.angle_gamma   90.00
#
_symmetry.space_group_name_H-M   'P 1'
#
loop_
_entity.id
_entity.type
_entity.pdbx_description
1 polymer ?
#
loop_
_entity_poly.entity_id
_entity_poly.type
_entity_poly.pdbx_seq_one_letter_code
_entity_poly.pdbx_strand_id
1 'polypeptide(L)'
;MSTAPVLIASPPRPRIPSAILLISPLAVILLGHLIARVATAIHPPTAWVAVAFAYWGAMWLVIALSTGREQRRRWWAPAARRPWWVIPAAVALGVFPMAGILLLNLHVVAEHAALIAPWLVFAAVNPIVEEAYWRGALADATAAWPAWAAGAYSTALFVASHPLMWGVFSEGNRSPMLYASLTLMGAAWFAMRRVTGSLRWATLSHALVDIGNLSVFVFVNAYVPPALH
;
A
#
# COMPACT_ATOMS: atom_id res chain seq x y z
N MET A 1 -21.15 -12.59 26.62
CA MET A 1 -20.31 -11.57 27.31
C MET A 1 -20.24 -10.33 26.43
N SER A 2 -20.98 -9.27 26.79
CA SER A 2 -20.93 -7.98 26.08
C SER A 2 -19.64 -7.27 26.47
N THR A 3 -18.64 -7.27 25.58
CA THR A 3 -17.42 -6.49 25.76
C THR A 3 -17.74 -5.05 25.38
N ALA A 4 -17.90 -4.18 26.38
CA ALA A 4 -18.02 -2.75 26.15
C ALA A 4 -16.86 -2.28 25.24
N PRO A 5 -17.13 -1.43 24.23
CA PRO A 5 -16.08 -0.92 23.36
C PRO A 5 -15.16 -0.01 24.18
N VAL A 6 -14.01 -0.53 24.60
CA VAL A 6 -12.80 0.25 24.88
C VAL A 6 -12.57 1.14 23.67
N LEU A 7 -12.92 2.41 23.84
CA LEU A 7 -12.68 3.46 22.86
C LEU A 7 -11.18 3.53 22.62
N ILE A 8 -10.75 3.16 21.41
CA ILE A 8 -9.40 3.49 20.96
C ILE A 8 -9.31 5.02 21.06
N ALA A 9 -8.38 5.51 21.88
CA ALA A 9 -8.20 6.94 22.10
C ALA A 9 -8.14 7.66 20.74
N SER A 10 -8.85 8.78 20.63
CA SER A 10 -8.88 9.56 19.40
C SER A 10 -7.45 9.92 18.99
N PRO A 11 -7.10 9.80 17.69
CA PRO A 11 -5.76 10.14 17.24
C PRO A 11 -5.48 11.64 17.47
N PRO A 12 -4.22 12.04 17.62
CA PRO A 12 -3.86 13.45 17.68
C PRO A 12 -4.31 14.17 16.42
N ARG A 13 -4.61 15.45 16.56
CA ARG A 13 -4.79 16.30 15.38
C ARG A 13 -3.49 16.38 14.57
N PRO A 14 -3.57 16.42 13.23
CA PRO A 14 -2.41 16.61 12.39
C PRO A 14 -1.75 17.97 12.68
N ARG A 15 -0.43 18.06 12.44
CA ARG A 15 0.38 19.27 12.61
C ARG A 15 0.16 20.30 11.50
N ILE A 16 -0.32 19.85 10.36
CA ILE A 16 -0.74 20.68 9.23
C ILE A 16 -2.27 20.68 9.14
N PRO A 17 -2.88 21.67 8.46
CA PRO A 17 -4.32 21.67 8.21
C PRO A 17 -4.79 20.34 7.60
N SER A 18 -5.86 19.75 8.15
CA SER A 18 -6.39 18.46 7.69
C SER A 18 -6.71 18.48 6.19
N ALA A 19 -7.19 19.60 5.64
CA ALA A 19 -7.46 19.73 4.22
C ALA A 19 -6.21 19.48 3.35
N ILE A 20 -5.04 19.96 3.77
CA ILE A 20 -3.78 19.75 3.04
C ILE A 20 -3.39 18.26 3.08
N LEU A 21 -3.47 17.63 4.25
CA LEU A 21 -3.20 16.20 4.38
C LEU A 21 -4.18 15.36 3.55
N LEU A 22 -5.47 15.72 3.57
CA LEU A 22 -6.48 15.03 2.78
C LEU A 22 -6.23 15.21 1.29
N ILE A 23 -5.87 16.38 0.78
CA ILE A 23 -5.59 16.57 -0.66
C ILE A 23 -4.25 15.96 -1.11
N SER A 24 -3.32 15.73 -0.17
CA SER A 24 -1.96 15.24 -0.48
C SER A 24 -1.87 13.97 -1.35
N PRO A 25 -2.79 12.98 -1.32
CA PRO A 25 -2.72 11.83 -2.20
C PRO A 25 -2.77 12.23 -3.68
N LEU A 26 -3.58 13.22 -4.04
CA LEU A 26 -3.67 13.71 -5.41
C LEU A 26 -2.33 14.31 -5.87
N ALA A 27 -1.67 15.07 -4.98
CA ALA A 27 -0.35 15.64 -5.27
C ALA A 27 0.73 14.55 -5.39
N VAL A 28 0.72 13.55 -4.50
CA VAL A 28 1.65 12.41 -4.55
C VAL A 28 1.45 11.60 -5.84
N ILE A 29 0.20 11.33 -6.22
CA ILE A 29 -0.15 10.62 -7.46
C ILE A 29 0.28 11.43 -8.69
N LEU A 30 -0.01 12.73 -8.72
CA LEU A 30 0.38 13.60 -9.83
C LEU A 30 1.89 13.65 -10.00
N LEU A 31 2.65 13.83 -8.91
CA LEU A 31 4.11 13.81 -8.95
C LEU A 31 4.62 12.47 -9.48
N GLY A 32 4.09 11.36 -8.96
CA GLY A 32 4.41 10.02 -9.41
C GLY A 32 4.14 9.81 -10.90
N HIS A 33 2.98 10.26 -11.39
CA HIS A 33 2.61 10.19 -12.80
C HIS A 33 3.59 10.97 -13.69
N LEU A 34 3.92 12.21 -13.31
CA LEU A 34 4.85 13.05 -14.08
C LEU A 34 6.25 12.42 -14.13
N ILE A 35 6.77 11.95 -13.00
CA ILE A 35 8.05 11.23 -12.94
C ILE A 35 7.99 9.96 -13.77
N ALA A 36 6.89 9.20 -13.73
CA ALA A 36 6.73 7.99 -14.54
C ALA A 36 6.82 8.32 -16.03
N ARG A 37 6.14 9.37 -16.50
CA ARG A 37 6.16 9.77 -17.91
C ARG A 37 7.57 10.17 -18.38
N VAL A 38 8.28 10.95 -17.57
CA VAL A 38 9.66 11.37 -17.87
C VAL A 38 10.62 10.17 -17.82
N ALA A 39 10.59 9.37 -16.76
CA ALA A 39 11.50 8.26 -16.58
C ALA A 39 11.28 7.17 -17.64
N THR A 40 10.03 6.89 -18.03
CA THR A 40 9.73 5.98 -19.14
C THR A 40 10.23 6.52 -20.47
N ALA A 41 10.15 7.83 -20.72
CA ALA A 41 10.70 8.42 -21.95
C ALA A 41 12.24 8.33 -22.01
N ILE A 42 12.93 8.30 -20.86
CA ILE A 42 14.39 8.20 -20.78
C ILE A 42 14.86 6.75 -20.85
N HIS A 43 14.34 5.87 -20.00
CA HIS A 43 14.74 4.48 -19.92
C HIS A 43 13.62 3.61 -19.29
N PRO A 44 12.69 3.04 -20.10
CA PRO A 44 11.54 2.30 -19.60
C PRO A 44 11.85 1.19 -18.58
N PRO A 45 12.89 0.34 -18.76
CA PRO A 45 13.15 -0.78 -17.84
C PRO A 45 13.47 -0.37 -16.40
N THR A 46 13.92 0.88 -16.18
CA THR A 46 14.28 1.39 -14.84
C THR A 46 13.36 2.50 -14.37
N ALA A 47 12.31 2.84 -15.13
CA ALA A 47 11.38 3.92 -14.80
C ALA A 47 10.74 3.72 -13.41
N TRP A 48 10.46 2.48 -13.04
CA TRP A 48 9.90 2.11 -11.75
C TRP A 48 10.74 2.56 -10.55
N VAL A 49 12.07 2.59 -10.69
CA VAL A 49 12.99 3.00 -9.60
C VAL A 49 12.78 4.49 -9.29
N ALA A 50 12.78 5.33 -10.31
CA ALA A 50 12.56 6.76 -10.17
C ALA A 50 11.19 7.06 -9.55
N VAL A 51 10.16 6.33 -9.99
CA VAL A 51 8.79 6.47 -9.47
C VAL A 51 8.70 6.00 -8.02
N ALA A 52 9.31 4.87 -7.65
CA ALA A 52 9.34 4.40 -6.27
C ALA A 52 9.99 5.42 -5.33
N PHE A 53 11.14 5.97 -5.69
CA PHE A 53 11.80 6.99 -4.85
C PHE A 53 10.96 8.27 -4.75
N ALA A 54 10.40 8.77 -5.84
CA ALA A 54 9.55 9.96 -5.83
C ALA A 54 8.30 9.75 -4.96
N TYR A 55 7.66 8.60 -5.11
CA TYR A 55 6.45 8.23 -4.39
C TYR A 55 6.70 8.05 -2.89
N TRP A 56 7.69 7.23 -2.52
CA TRP A 56 8.05 7.00 -1.12
C TRP A 56 8.55 8.29 -0.45
N GLY A 57 9.36 9.07 -1.16
CA GLY A 57 9.88 10.35 -0.68
C GLY A 57 8.75 11.34 -0.39
N ALA A 58 7.80 11.48 -1.31
CA ALA A 58 6.66 12.37 -1.14
C ALA A 58 5.77 11.94 0.03
N MET A 59 5.47 10.63 0.16
CA MET A 59 4.73 10.11 1.30
C MET A 59 5.45 10.34 2.63
N TRP A 60 6.75 10.08 2.69
CA TRP A 60 7.55 10.34 3.89
C TRP A 60 7.55 11.80 4.27
N LEU A 61 7.67 12.70 3.29
CA LEU A 61 7.60 14.13 3.52
C LEU A 61 6.24 14.52 4.13
N VAL A 62 5.13 14.04 3.56
CA VAL A 62 3.80 14.31 4.11
C VAL A 62 3.66 13.74 5.52
N ILE A 63 4.10 12.49 5.76
CA ILE A 63 4.08 11.87 7.09
C ILE A 63 4.89 12.71 8.09
N ALA A 64 6.10 13.13 7.73
CA ALA A 64 7.00 13.89 8.60
C ALA A 64 6.43 15.26 8.97
N LEU A 65 5.84 15.97 7.99
CA LEU A 65 5.23 17.27 8.19
C LEU A 65 3.92 17.21 8.98
N SER A 66 3.12 16.16 8.77
CA SER A 66 1.77 16.07 9.34
C SER A 66 1.68 15.38 10.69
N THR A 67 2.65 14.52 11.06
CA THR A 67 2.55 13.66 12.24
C THR A 67 3.68 13.83 13.24
N GLY A 68 3.42 13.48 14.51
CA GLY A 68 4.42 13.46 15.58
C GLY A 68 5.10 12.10 15.75
N ARG A 69 6.28 12.09 16.39
CA ARG A 69 7.03 10.86 16.70
C ARG A 69 6.19 9.85 17.49
N GLU A 70 5.49 10.30 18.53
CA GLU A 70 4.64 9.43 19.36
C GLU A 70 3.40 8.90 18.62
N GLN A 71 2.90 9.64 17.63
CA GLN A 71 1.84 9.15 16.76
C GLN A 71 2.36 7.99 15.89
N ARG A 72 3.51 8.18 15.23
CA ARG A 72 4.14 7.13 14.41
C ARG A 72 4.54 5.91 15.20
N ARG A 73 5.07 6.08 16.42
CA ARG A 73 5.40 4.95 17.31
C ARG A 73 4.18 4.11 17.65
N ARG A 74 3.03 4.75 17.91
CA ARG A 74 1.77 4.04 18.21
C ARG A 74 1.26 3.19 17.05
N TRP A 75 1.47 3.61 15.81
CA TRP A 75 1.09 2.80 14.66
C TRP A 75 1.75 1.42 14.65
N TRP A 76 2.95 1.31 15.22
CA TRP A 76 3.72 0.07 15.30
C TRP A 76 3.67 -0.61 16.67
N ALA A 77 2.92 -0.04 17.62
CA ALA A 77 2.67 -0.68 18.90
C ALA A 77 1.89 -1.99 18.71
N PRO A 78 1.99 -2.95 19.64
CA PRO A 78 1.10 -4.10 19.67
C PRO A 78 -0.36 -3.67 19.59
N ALA A 79 -1.15 -4.42 18.82
CA ALA A 79 -2.57 -4.17 18.65
C ALA A 79 -3.29 -4.04 19.99
N ALA A 80 -4.01 -2.92 20.19
CA ALA A 80 -4.79 -2.68 21.40
C ALA A 80 -5.94 -3.69 21.54
N ARG A 81 -6.45 -4.16 20.41
CA ARG A 81 -7.44 -5.23 20.29
C ARG A 81 -7.03 -6.18 19.18
N ARG A 82 -7.30 -7.47 19.36
CA ARG A 82 -7.02 -8.50 18.34
C ARG A 82 -8.27 -9.34 18.09
N PRO A 83 -9.19 -8.86 17.23
CA PRO A 83 -10.30 -9.70 16.77
C PRO A 83 -9.76 -10.98 16.12
N TRP A 84 -10.46 -12.10 16.34
CA TRP A 84 -10.03 -13.42 15.90
C TRP A 84 -9.76 -13.51 14.39
N TRP A 85 -10.44 -12.70 13.58
CA TRP A 85 -10.34 -12.70 12.13
C TRP A 85 -9.09 -11.99 11.58
N VAL A 86 -8.44 -11.11 12.35
CA VAL A 86 -7.38 -10.23 11.82
C VAL A 86 -6.17 -11.02 11.32
N ILE A 87 -5.69 -11.97 12.12
CA ILE A 87 -4.49 -12.75 11.77
C ILE A 87 -4.79 -13.69 10.59
N PRO A 88 -5.87 -14.51 10.62
CA PRO A 88 -6.23 -15.34 9.48
C PRO A 88 -6.43 -14.53 8.20
N ALA A 89 -7.11 -13.39 8.26
CA ALA A 89 -7.31 -12.55 7.07
C ALA A 89 -6.00 -11.97 6.53
N ALA A 90 -5.12 -11.46 7.41
CA ALA A 90 -3.83 -10.91 7.00
C ALA A 90 -2.95 -11.96 6.31
N VAL A 91 -2.89 -13.17 6.89
CA VAL A 91 -2.14 -14.30 6.32
C VAL A 91 -2.78 -14.79 5.03
N ALA A 92 -4.10 -14.98 5.00
CA ALA A 92 -4.79 -15.47 3.81
C ALA A 92 -4.61 -14.52 2.62
N LEU A 93 -4.80 -13.20 2.81
CA LEU A 93 -4.59 -12.20 1.77
C LEU A 93 -3.14 -12.16 1.29
N GLY A 94 -2.17 -12.31 2.20
CA GLY A 94 -0.75 -12.31 1.87
C GLY A 94 -0.27 -13.56 1.15
N VAL A 95 -0.73 -14.73 1.59
CA VAL A 95 -0.32 -16.04 1.04
C VAL A 95 -1.07 -16.37 -0.25
N PHE A 96 -2.27 -15.82 -0.46
CA PHE A 96 -3.04 -16.06 -1.69
C PHE A 96 -2.23 -15.80 -2.98
N PRO A 97 -1.61 -14.63 -3.19
CA PRO A 97 -0.77 -14.41 -4.36
C PRO A 97 0.51 -15.26 -4.32
N MET A 98 1.04 -15.62 -3.16
CA MET A 98 2.19 -16.54 -3.10
C MET A 98 1.85 -17.90 -3.72
N ALA A 99 0.71 -18.47 -3.33
CA ALA A 99 0.26 -19.76 -3.84
C ALA A 99 -0.24 -19.66 -5.30
N GLY A 100 -1.00 -18.62 -5.64
CA GLY A 100 -1.64 -18.47 -6.95
C GLY A 100 -0.79 -17.83 -8.04
N ILE A 101 0.29 -17.12 -7.68
CA ILE A 101 1.16 -16.43 -8.64
C ILE A 101 2.60 -16.89 -8.47
N LEU A 102 3.26 -16.58 -7.35
CA LEU A 102 4.69 -16.85 -7.17
C LEU A 102 5.05 -18.33 -7.39
N LEU A 103 4.37 -19.27 -6.70
CA LEU A 103 4.70 -20.69 -6.81
C LEU A 103 4.50 -21.25 -8.22
N LEU A 104 3.51 -20.73 -8.95
CA LEU A 104 3.23 -21.14 -10.33
C LEU A 104 4.20 -20.53 -11.34
N ASN A 105 4.95 -19.49 -10.94
CA ASN A 105 5.81 -18.69 -11.82
C ASN A 105 7.26 -18.62 -11.30
N LEU A 106 7.73 -19.61 -10.55
CA LEU A 106 9.12 -19.66 -10.06
C LEU A 106 10.16 -19.69 -11.20
N HIS A 107 9.78 -20.17 -12.38
CA HIS A 107 10.64 -20.13 -13.57
C HIS A 107 10.97 -18.68 -13.98
N VAL A 108 10.00 -17.75 -13.91
CA VAL A 108 10.22 -16.32 -14.19
C VAL A 108 11.25 -15.73 -13.23
N VAL A 109 11.19 -16.13 -11.95
CA VAL A 109 12.15 -15.71 -10.92
C VAL A 109 13.55 -16.24 -11.24
N ALA A 110 13.67 -17.49 -11.67
CA ALA A 110 14.93 -18.11 -12.04
C ALA A 110 15.56 -17.44 -13.29
N GLU A 111 14.74 -17.15 -14.31
CA GLU A 111 15.18 -16.49 -15.55
C GLU A 111 15.63 -15.05 -15.32
N HIS A 112 15.07 -14.36 -14.34
CA HIS A 112 15.36 -12.96 -14.03
C HIS A 112 15.96 -12.79 -12.64
N ALA A 113 16.92 -13.63 -12.27
CA ALA A 113 17.51 -13.67 -10.92
C ALA A 113 18.07 -12.30 -10.45
N ALA A 114 18.50 -11.43 -11.36
CA ALA A 114 18.94 -10.07 -11.05
C ALA A 114 17.86 -9.20 -10.39
N LEU A 115 16.57 -9.54 -10.56
CA LEU A 115 15.44 -8.83 -9.97
C LEU A 115 15.13 -9.25 -8.53
N ILE A 116 15.73 -10.34 -8.02
CA ILE A 116 15.41 -10.86 -6.68
C ILE A 116 15.71 -9.82 -5.60
N ALA A 117 16.91 -9.22 -5.62
CA ALA A 117 17.28 -8.20 -4.64
C ALA A 117 16.37 -6.97 -4.68
N PRO A 118 16.14 -6.29 -5.83
CA PRO A 118 15.23 -5.14 -5.87
C PRO A 118 13.78 -5.50 -5.52
N TRP A 119 13.31 -6.70 -5.89
CA TRP A 119 11.99 -7.21 -5.50
C TRP A 119 11.83 -7.34 -4.00
N LEU A 120 12.79 -7.97 -3.31
CA LEU A 120 12.73 -8.13 -1.85
C LEU A 120 12.90 -6.80 -1.12
N VAL A 121 13.73 -5.89 -1.63
CA VAL A 121 13.86 -4.52 -1.08
C VAL A 121 12.55 -3.76 -1.23
N PHE A 122 11.92 -3.82 -2.41
CA PHE A 122 10.62 -3.19 -2.65
C PHE A 122 9.58 -3.73 -1.67
N ALA A 123 9.45 -5.06 -1.56
CA ALA A 123 8.48 -5.70 -0.66
C ALA A 123 8.75 -5.45 0.84
N ALA A 124 9.97 -5.06 1.22
CA ALA A 124 10.29 -4.67 2.58
C ALA A 124 9.96 -3.19 2.87
N VAL A 125 10.25 -2.29 1.91
CA VAL A 125 10.11 -0.84 2.09
C VAL A 125 8.70 -0.37 1.76
N ASN A 126 8.16 -0.77 0.62
CA ASN A 126 6.88 -0.28 0.09
C ASN A 126 5.73 -0.40 1.11
N PRO A 127 5.49 -1.57 1.73
CA PRO A 127 4.40 -1.73 2.69
C PRO A 127 4.52 -0.83 3.90
N ILE A 128 5.75 -0.55 4.36
CA ILE A 128 5.98 0.31 5.54
C ILE A 128 5.55 1.74 5.20
N VAL A 129 5.98 2.25 4.05
CA VAL A 129 5.71 3.63 3.64
C VAL A 129 4.24 3.81 3.28
N GLU A 130 3.70 2.92 2.46
CA GLU A 130 2.31 2.99 2.01
C GLU A 130 1.34 2.82 3.17
N GLU A 131 1.54 1.84 4.06
CA GLU A 131 0.62 1.66 5.19
C GLU A 131 0.74 2.80 6.21
N ALA A 132 1.95 3.34 6.43
CA ALA A 132 2.13 4.52 7.29
C ALA A 132 1.40 5.75 6.71
N TYR A 133 1.37 5.91 5.39
CA TYR A 133 0.68 7.02 4.74
C TYR A 133 -0.84 6.79 4.68
N TRP A 134 -1.29 5.75 3.99
CA TRP A 134 -2.70 5.49 3.68
C TRP A 134 -3.52 5.08 4.91
N ARG A 135 -2.94 4.24 5.78
CA ARG A 135 -3.64 3.64 6.95
C ARG A 135 -3.16 4.25 8.26
N GLY A 136 -2.01 4.93 8.27
CA GLY A 136 -1.55 5.76 9.39
C GLY A 136 -2.07 7.18 9.29
N ALA A 137 -1.39 8.02 8.52
CA ALA A 137 -1.62 9.46 8.46
C ALA A 137 -3.02 9.84 7.98
N LEU A 138 -3.47 9.29 6.84
CA LEU A 138 -4.81 9.62 6.29
C LEU A 138 -5.92 9.09 7.18
N ALA A 139 -5.80 7.85 7.68
CA ALA A 139 -6.82 7.27 8.57
C ALA A 139 -6.97 8.07 9.88
N ASP A 140 -5.87 8.60 10.41
CA ASP A 140 -5.90 9.50 11.57
C ASP A 140 -6.55 10.85 11.23
N ALA A 141 -6.30 11.40 10.03
CA ALA A 141 -6.91 12.63 9.56
C ALA A 141 -8.43 12.50 9.35
N THR A 142 -8.89 11.32 8.93
CA THR A 142 -10.30 11.00 8.72
C THR A 142 -10.97 10.35 9.94
N ALA A 143 -10.36 10.41 11.13
CA ALA A 143 -10.88 9.68 12.29
C ALA A 143 -12.28 10.11 12.75
N ALA A 144 -12.68 11.34 12.42
CA ALA A 144 -14.02 11.87 12.69
C ALA A 144 -15.05 11.52 11.59
N TRP A 145 -14.63 10.92 10.48
CA TRP A 145 -15.54 10.52 9.40
C TRP A 145 -16.23 9.20 9.72
N PRO A 146 -17.40 8.93 9.12
CA PRO A 146 -17.95 7.59 9.07
C PRO A 146 -16.91 6.60 8.53
N ALA A 147 -16.78 5.43 9.17
CA ALA A 147 -15.71 4.47 8.87
C ALA A 147 -15.73 4.03 7.39
N TRP A 148 -16.92 3.87 6.79
CA TRP A 148 -17.07 3.52 5.39
C TRP A 148 -16.53 4.62 4.45
N ALA A 149 -16.75 5.90 4.78
CA ALA A 149 -16.30 7.02 3.97
C ALA A 149 -14.77 7.16 4.02
N ALA A 150 -14.18 7.05 5.21
CA ALA A 150 -12.72 7.04 5.39
C ALA A 150 -12.06 5.86 4.65
N GLY A 151 -12.65 4.67 4.75
CA GLY A 151 -12.17 3.47 4.06
C GLY A 151 -12.27 3.60 2.54
N ALA A 152 -13.43 4.04 2.03
CA ALA A 152 -13.64 4.26 0.60
C ALA A 152 -12.68 5.32 0.05
N TYR A 153 -12.50 6.43 0.76
CA TYR A 153 -11.58 7.50 0.40
C TYR A 153 -10.13 7.01 0.22
N SER A 154 -9.59 6.38 1.28
CA SER A 154 -8.21 5.89 1.29
C SER A 154 -8.00 4.79 0.24
N THR A 155 -8.94 3.83 0.15
CA THR A 155 -8.85 2.73 -0.81
C THR A 155 -8.99 3.20 -2.25
N ALA A 156 -9.92 4.10 -2.58
CA ALA A 156 -10.10 4.57 -3.94
C ALA A 156 -8.85 5.28 -4.48
N LEU A 157 -8.24 6.15 -3.67
CA LEU A 157 -7.02 6.87 -4.05
C LEU A 157 -5.79 5.96 -4.10
N PHE A 158 -5.70 4.99 -3.19
CA PHE A 158 -4.68 3.93 -3.25
C PHE A 158 -4.81 3.09 -4.54
N VAL A 159 -6.03 2.68 -4.91
CA VAL A 159 -6.26 1.94 -6.16
C VAL A 159 -5.94 2.81 -7.36
N ALA A 160 -6.38 4.08 -7.36
CA ALA A 160 -6.14 5.02 -8.46
C ALA A 160 -4.64 5.33 -8.66
N SER A 161 -3.82 5.31 -7.61
CA SER A 161 -2.37 5.52 -7.75
C SER A 161 -1.72 4.47 -8.67
N HIS A 162 -2.28 3.27 -8.76
CA HIS A 162 -1.71 2.19 -9.54
C HIS A 162 -1.77 2.41 -11.06
N PRO A 163 -2.94 2.58 -11.71
CA PRO A 163 -2.98 2.93 -13.12
C PRO A 163 -2.27 4.25 -13.42
N LEU A 164 -2.43 5.24 -12.52
CA LEU A 164 -1.95 6.58 -12.77
C LEU A 164 -0.43 6.71 -12.61
N MET A 165 0.23 5.85 -11.84
CA MET A 165 1.69 5.91 -11.68
C MET A 165 2.37 4.68 -12.28
N TRP A 166 2.11 3.51 -11.70
CA TRP A 166 2.74 2.25 -12.08
C TRP A 166 2.28 1.80 -13.47
N GLY A 167 1.01 2.02 -13.80
CA GLY A 167 0.40 1.71 -15.09
C GLY A 167 0.96 2.53 -16.26
N VAL A 168 1.76 3.56 -16.02
CA VAL A 168 2.43 4.29 -17.10
C VAL A 168 3.43 3.39 -17.83
N PHE A 169 4.13 2.49 -17.12
CA PHE A 169 5.13 1.59 -17.71
C PHE A 169 4.84 0.10 -17.49
N SER A 170 3.93 -0.26 -16.60
CA SER A 170 3.60 -1.66 -16.30
C SER A 170 2.24 -2.06 -16.84
N GLU A 171 2.20 -3.09 -17.71
CA GLU A 171 0.97 -3.64 -18.28
C GLU A 171 0.10 -4.31 -17.22
N GLY A 172 0.71 -5.04 -16.28
CA GLY A 172 -0.02 -5.65 -15.17
C GLY A 172 -0.74 -4.60 -14.31
N ASN A 173 -0.16 -3.40 -14.16
CA ASN A 173 -0.80 -2.28 -13.45
C ASN A 173 -1.94 -1.59 -14.23
N ARG A 174 -2.20 -2.01 -15.47
CA ARG A 174 -3.38 -1.59 -16.24
C ARG A 174 -4.57 -2.56 -16.12
N SER A 175 -4.38 -3.69 -15.44
CA SER A 175 -5.38 -4.76 -15.38
C SER A 175 -6.56 -4.42 -14.47
N PRO A 176 -7.82 -4.57 -14.94
CA PRO A 176 -9.00 -4.45 -14.09
C PRO A 176 -9.01 -5.44 -12.92
N MET A 177 -8.45 -6.65 -13.11
CA MET A 177 -8.32 -7.64 -12.05
C MET A 177 -7.47 -7.12 -10.90
N LEU A 178 -6.36 -6.45 -11.22
CA LEU A 178 -5.52 -5.82 -10.21
C LEU A 178 -6.31 -4.79 -9.40
N TYR A 179 -7.13 -3.96 -10.04
CA TYR A 179 -7.92 -2.94 -9.34
C TYR A 179 -8.95 -3.56 -8.38
N ALA A 180 -9.60 -4.65 -8.79
CA ALA A 180 -10.49 -5.41 -7.92
C ALA A 180 -9.74 -5.99 -6.72
N SER A 181 -8.59 -6.63 -6.95
CA SER A 181 -7.75 -7.19 -5.89
C SER A 181 -7.24 -6.10 -4.92
N LEU A 182 -6.74 -4.98 -5.44
CA LEU A 182 -6.28 -3.83 -4.64
C LEU A 182 -7.41 -3.19 -3.84
N THR A 183 -8.63 -3.15 -4.39
CA THR A 183 -9.81 -2.64 -3.67
C THR A 183 -10.12 -3.53 -2.46
N LEU A 184 -10.14 -4.85 -2.65
CA LEU A 184 -10.38 -5.81 -1.57
C LEU A 184 -9.30 -5.73 -0.50
N MET A 185 -8.03 -5.75 -0.92
CA MET A 185 -6.88 -5.68 -0.01
C MET A 185 -6.84 -4.34 0.73
N GLY A 186 -7.03 -3.23 0.02
CA GLY A 186 -7.01 -1.89 0.61
C GLY A 186 -8.11 -1.68 1.65
N ALA A 187 -9.31 -2.20 1.39
CA ALA A 187 -10.40 -2.20 2.36
C ALA A 187 -10.10 -3.08 3.58
N ALA A 188 -9.54 -4.28 3.36
CA ALA A 188 -9.17 -5.19 4.43
C ALA A 188 -8.08 -4.61 5.33
N TRP A 189 -7.02 -4.05 4.77
CA TRP A 189 -5.93 -3.40 5.52
C TRP A 189 -6.43 -2.19 6.32
N PHE A 190 -7.31 -1.39 5.74
CA PHE A 190 -8.00 -0.31 6.47
C PHE A 190 -8.79 -0.84 7.67
N ALA A 191 -9.59 -1.90 7.46
CA ALA A 191 -10.36 -2.52 8.53
C ALA A 191 -9.46 -3.08 9.64
N MET A 192 -8.39 -3.80 9.29
CA MET A 192 -7.40 -4.33 10.24
C MET A 192 -6.81 -3.21 11.09
N ARG A 193 -6.35 -2.13 10.47
CA ARG A 193 -5.83 -0.96 11.19
C ARG A 193 -6.90 -0.35 12.09
N ARG A 194 -8.13 -0.18 11.60
CA ARG A 194 -9.19 0.48 12.38
C ARG A 194 -9.55 -0.27 13.66
N VAL A 195 -9.62 -1.60 13.60
CA VAL A 195 -10.00 -2.43 14.75
C VAL A 195 -8.84 -2.71 15.71
N THR A 196 -7.60 -2.75 15.21
CA THR A 196 -6.42 -3.07 16.03
C THR A 196 -5.72 -1.82 16.57
N GLY A 197 -5.87 -0.68 15.92
CA GLY A 197 -5.07 0.53 16.16
C GLY A 197 -3.61 0.39 15.72
N SER A 198 -3.24 -0.69 15.04
CA SER A 198 -1.87 -1.05 14.66
C SER A 198 -1.76 -1.29 13.16
N LEU A 199 -0.63 -0.93 12.56
CA LEU A 199 -0.32 -1.20 11.15
C LEU A 199 0.32 -2.57 10.95
N ARG A 200 0.83 -3.22 12.00
CA ARG A 200 1.68 -4.43 11.88
C ARG A 200 1.09 -5.52 10.98
N TRP A 201 -0.19 -5.84 11.14
CA TRP A 201 -0.85 -6.88 10.35
C TRP A 201 -1.17 -6.45 8.92
N ALA A 202 -1.54 -5.19 8.71
CA ALA A 202 -1.74 -4.64 7.37
C ALA A 202 -0.41 -4.62 6.60
N THR A 203 0.67 -4.14 7.22
CA THR A 203 2.00 -4.09 6.64
C THR A 203 2.58 -5.47 6.36
N LEU A 204 2.41 -6.44 7.27
CA LEU A 204 2.82 -7.82 7.01
C LEU A 204 2.05 -8.41 5.82
N SER A 205 0.73 -8.26 5.81
CA SER A 205 -0.12 -8.75 4.73
C SER A 205 0.30 -8.14 3.38
N HIS A 206 0.51 -6.82 3.35
CA HIS A 206 0.96 -6.09 2.17
C HIS A 206 2.35 -6.55 1.71
N ALA A 207 3.32 -6.73 2.62
CA ALA A 207 4.64 -7.28 2.25
C ALA A 207 4.55 -8.66 1.62
N LEU A 208 3.70 -9.54 2.17
CA LEU A 208 3.47 -10.87 1.60
C LEU A 208 2.81 -10.78 0.22
N VAL A 209 1.92 -9.81 0.00
CA VAL A 209 1.34 -9.53 -1.32
C VAL A 209 2.40 -9.07 -2.30
N ASP A 210 3.26 -8.12 -1.93
CA ASP A 210 4.34 -7.60 -2.80
C ASP A 210 5.38 -8.67 -3.17
N ILE A 211 5.59 -9.64 -2.28
CA ILE A 211 6.32 -10.86 -2.59
C ILE A 211 5.47 -11.70 -3.55
N GLY A 212 4.32 -12.20 -3.11
CA GLY A 212 3.52 -13.16 -3.85
C GLY A 212 3.12 -12.72 -5.27
N ASN A 213 2.88 -11.43 -5.49
CA ASN A 213 2.46 -10.87 -6.76
C ASN A 213 3.62 -10.57 -7.73
N LEU A 214 4.88 -10.82 -7.32
CA LEU A 214 6.07 -10.51 -8.10
C LEU A 214 6.18 -9.02 -8.49
N SER A 215 5.83 -8.11 -7.58
CA SER A 215 5.70 -6.65 -7.81
C SER A 215 6.73 -6.03 -8.78
N VAL A 216 8.03 -6.21 -8.53
CA VAL A 216 9.08 -5.66 -9.39
C VAL A 216 9.15 -6.34 -10.75
N PHE A 217 8.88 -7.64 -10.85
CA PHE A 217 8.77 -8.34 -12.13
C PHE A 217 7.59 -7.81 -12.95
N VAL A 218 6.48 -7.49 -12.29
CA VAL A 218 5.32 -6.83 -12.91
C VAL A 218 5.66 -5.42 -13.37
N PHE A 219 6.45 -4.67 -12.60
CA PHE A 219 6.88 -3.32 -12.97
C PHE A 219 7.73 -3.28 -14.23
N VAL A 220 8.61 -4.27 -14.41
CA VAL A 220 9.46 -4.37 -15.61
C VAL A 220 8.83 -5.22 -16.73
N ASN A 221 7.58 -5.65 -16.57
CA ASN A 221 6.85 -6.53 -17.49
C ASN A 221 7.52 -7.89 -17.76
N ALA A 222 8.40 -8.36 -16.87
CA ALA A 222 8.92 -9.73 -16.89
C ALA A 222 7.84 -10.76 -16.52
N TYR A 223 6.82 -10.33 -15.76
CA TYR A 223 5.59 -11.08 -15.54
C TYR A 223 4.39 -10.18 -15.82
N VAL A 224 3.54 -10.57 -16.76
CA VAL A 224 2.25 -9.92 -17.01
C VAL A 224 1.16 -10.92 -16.61
N PRO A 225 0.36 -10.62 -15.56
CA PRO A 225 -0.74 -11.50 -15.18
C PRO A 225 -1.68 -11.73 -16.36
N PRO A 226 -2.13 -12.98 -16.60
CA PRO A 226 -3.01 -13.27 -17.72
C PRO A 226 -4.27 -12.40 -17.63
N ALA A 227 -4.52 -11.61 -18.68
CA ALA A 227 -5.73 -10.82 -18.78
C ALA A 227 -6.92 -11.75 -19.06
N LEU A 228 -8.07 -11.48 -18.43
CA LEU A 228 -9.35 -11.83 -19.02
C LEU A 228 -9.54 -10.85 -20.18
N HIS A 229 -9.15 -11.26 -21.38
CA HIS A 229 -9.47 -10.54 -22.62
C HIS A 229 -10.97 -10.58 -22.89
#